data_AF-A0A958SWS6-F1
#
_entry.id   AF-A0A958SWS6-F1
#
_cell.length_a   1.000
_cell.length_b   1.000
_cell.length_c   1.000
_cell.angle_alpha   90.00
_cell.angle_beta   90.00
_cell.angle_gamma   90.00
#
_symmetry.space_group_name_H-M   'P 1'
#
loop_
_entity.id
_entity.type
_entity.pdbx_description
1 polymer ?
#
loop_
_entity_poly.entity_id
_entity_poly.type
_entity_poly.pdbx_seq_one_letter_code
_entity_poly.pdbx_strand_id
1 'polypeptide(L)'
;ELSSLNFYNQDLLVGELYNESMDSDMVVLSACDTGNGQMFNGEGIQSVSKAFTYAGVPSTVMSLWKVDDKATAILMGSFYKYLNAGKPKDVALKWAKRDYVNSTMDSELKHPYYWSGFVISGNVEPFKVQENHRKWWLSLLIVPLAILFFYRKSKFGK
;
A
#
# COMPACT_ATOMS: atom_id res chain seq x y z
N GLU A 1 -18.91 -24.52 -2.78
CA GLU A 1 -17.45 -24.48 -3.01
C GLU A 1 -16.93 -23.18 -2.41
N LEU A 2 -15.89 -23.27 -1.58
CA LEU A 2 -15.39 -22.17 -0.76
C LEU A 2 -14.52 -21.23 -1.61
N SER A 3 -14.70 -19.92 -1.44
CA SER A 3 -13.83 -18.92 -2.04
C SER A 3 -12.38 -19.13 -1.54
N SER A 4 -11.43 -19.36 -2.45
CA SER A 4 -10.00 -19.52 -2.13
C SER A 4 -9.19 -18.36 -2.71
N LEU A 5 -8.19 -17.90 -1.96
CA LEU A 5 -7.15 -16.99 -2.44
C LEU A 5 -5.88 -17.80 -2.69
N ASN A 6 -5.49 -17.93 -3.95
CA ASN A 6 -4.28 -18.67 -4.31
C ASN A 6 -3.07 -17.74 -4.17
N PHE A 7 -2.31 -17.93 -3.10
CA PHE A 7 -0.99 -17.30 -2.96
C PHE A 7 0.05 -18.19 -3.64
N TYR A 8 1.15 -17.58 -4.11
CA TYR A 8 2.22 -18.28 -4.84
C TYR A 8 2.76 -19.55 -4.15
N ASN A 9 2.64 -19.63 -2.82
CA ASN A 9 3.07 -20.79 -2.05
C ASN A 9 1.94 -21.67 -1.50
N GLN A 10 0.70 -21.17 -1.30
CA GLN A 10 -0.39 -21.89 -0.61
C GLN A 10 -1.76 -21.30 -0.96
N ASP A 11 -2.79 -22.15 -1.02
CA ASP A 11 -4.18 -21.70 -1.13
C ASP A 11 -4.69 -21.34 0.28
N LEU A 12 -5.08 -20.09 0.50
CA LEU A 12 -5.70 -19.65 1.75
C LEU A 12 -7.21 -19.67 1.57
N LEU A 13 -7.91 -20.47 2.36
CA LEU A 13 -9.37 -20.50 2.35
C LEU A 13 -9.90 -19.22 3.01
N VAL A 14 -10.94 -18.62 2.44
CA VAL A 14 -11.58 -17.44 3.06
C VAL A 14 -12.06 -17.74 4.49
N GLY A 15 -12.39 -19.00 4.80
CA GLY A 15 -12.70 -19.47 6.17
C GLY A 15 -11.53 -19.37 7.16
N GLU A 16 -10.28 -19.51 6.70
CA GLU A 16 -9.07 -19.41 7.53
C GLU A 16 -8.73 -17.94 7.83
N LEU A 17 -9.02 -17.01 6.91
CA LEU A 17 -8.89 -15.57 7.16
C LEU A 17 -9.75 -15.08 8.33
N TYR A 18 -10.93 -15.67 8.56
CA TYR A 18 -11.79 -15.29 9.69
C TYR A 18 -11.19 -15.65 11.05
N ASN A 19 -10.24 -16.57 11.10
CA ASN A 19 -9.67 -17.10 12.34
C ASN A 19 -8.21 -16.67 12.57
N GLU A 20 -7.63 -15.92 11.64
CA GLU A 20 -6.25 -15.44 11.69
C GLU A 20 -6.22 -13.91 11.88
N SER A 21 -5.45 -13.46 12.87
CA SER A 21 -5.22 -12.03 13.09
C SER A 21 -4.10 -11.53 12.19
N MET A 22 -4.42 -10.71 11.18
CA MET A 22 -3.42 -10.09 10.31
C MET A 22 -2.93 -8.76 10.89
N ASP A 23 -1.64 -8.69 11.22
CA ASP A 23 -0.96 -7.45 11.62
C ASP A 23 -0.51 -6.63 10.39
N SER A 24 -1.46 -6.28 9.53
CA SER A 24 -1.20 -5.43 8.36
C SER A 24 -2.09 -4.20 8.37
N ASP A 25 -1.49 -3.02 8.21
CA ASP A 25 -2.21 -1.75 8.09
C ASP A 25 -3.01 -1.61 6.80
N MET A 26 -2.63 -2.35 5.74
CA MET A 26 -3.29 -2.32 4.43
C MET A 26 -3.04 -3.60 3.62
N VAL A 27 -4.07 -4.07 2.90
CA VAL A 27 -3.95 -5.10 1.85
C VAL A 27 -4.31 -4.53 0.48
N VAL A 28 -3.58 -4.94 -0.57
CA VAL A 28 -3.87 -4.58 -1.97
C VAL A 28 -4.18 -5.84 -2.76
N LEU A 29 -5.36 -5.88 -3.38
CA LEU A 29 -5.88 -7.00 -4.17
C LEU A 29 -5.90 -6.62 -5.65
N SER A 30 -4.90 -7.08 -6.39
CA SER A 30 -4.69 -6.78 -7.81
C SER A 30 -5.09 -7.97 -8.70
N ALA A 31 -6.32 -8.46 -8.59
CA ALA A 31 -6.81 -9.56 -9.45
C ALA A 31 -8.33 -9.76 -9.40
N CYS A 32 -9.11 -8.81 -8.88
CA CYS A 32 -10.56 -8.98 -8.83
C CYS A 32 -11.12 -8.84 -10.26
N ASP A 33 -11.28 -9.99 -10.93
CA ASP A 33 -11.87 -10.13 -12.25
C ASP A 33 -13.36 -10.49 -12.11
N THR A 34 -14.19 -9.47 -11.98
CA THR A 34 -15.63 -9.67 -11.78
C THR A 34 -16.44 -9.52 -13.05
N GLY A 35 -15.76 -9.40 -14.19
CA GLY A 35 -16.38 -9.28 -15.50
C GLY A 35 -16.56 -10.60 -16.23
N ASN A 36 -15.80 -11.66 -15.90
CA ASN A 36 -15.66 -12.82 -16.81
C ASN A 36 -16.04 -14.21 -16.25
N GLY A 37 -16.91 -14.28 -15.23
CA GLY A 37 -17.69 -15.51 -15.02
C GLY A 37 -17.35 -16.42 -13.83
N GLN A 38 -16.80 -15.89 -12.74
CA GLN A 38 -16.94 -16.53 -11.42
C GLN A 38 -17.54 -15.54 -10.41
N MET A 39 -18.80 -15.17 -10.66
CA MET A 39 -19.69 -14.74 -9.59
C MET A 39 -19.92 -15.96 -8.69
N PHE A 40 -19.23 -16.05 -7.55
CA PHE A 40 -19.66 -16.95 -6.49
C PHE A 40 -21.05 -16.47 -6.02
N ASN A 41 -22.08 -17.17 -6.49
CA ASN A 41 -23.47 -16.89 -6.21
C ASN A 41 -23.69 -16.82 -4.69
N GLY A 42 -23.87 -15.60 -4.16
CA GLY A 42 -24.22 -15.34 -2.77
C GLY A 42 -23.31 -14.39 -1.99
N GLU A 43 -22.07 -14.15 -2.43
CA GLU A 43 -21.06 -13.49 -1.58
C GLU A 43 -20.27 -12.31 -2.20
N GLY A 44 -20.09 -12.27 -3.53
CA GLY A 44 -19.54 -11.13 -4.29
C GLY A 44 -18.10 -10.67 -3.93
N ILE A 45 -17.56 -9.67 -4.64
CA ILE A 45 -16.27 -8.99 -4.35
C ILE A 45 -16.18 -8.52 -2.88
N GLN A 46 -17.35 -8.19 -2.34
CA GLN A 46 -17.50 -7.83 -0.95
C GLN A 46 -17.03 -8.93 0.01
N SER A 47 -17.12 -10.23 -0.31
CA SER A 47 -16.74 -11.29 0.64
C SER A 47 -15.25 -11.34 0.92
N VAL A 48 -14.40 -11.15 -0.09
CA VAL A 48 -12.93 -11.15 0.10
C VAL A 48 -12.49 -9.89 0.85
N SER A 49 -12.99 -8.71 0.45
CA SER A 49 -12.67 -7.48 1.20
C SER A 49 -13.20 -7.54 2.63
N LYS A 50 -14.40 -8.10 2.84
CA LYS A 50 -14.95 -8.32 4.18
C LYS A 50 -14.09 -9.29 4.96
N ALA A 51 -13.61 -10.38 4.36
CA ALA A 51 -12.74 -11.34 5.03
C ALA A 51 -11.47 -10.68 5.56
N PHE A 52 -10.80 -9.81 4.78
CA PHE A 52 -9.66 -9.04 5.28
C PHE A 52 -10.02 -8.05 6.39
N THR A 53 -11.18 -7.41 6.28
CA THR A 53 -11.69 -6.54 7.36
C THR A 53 -11.98 -7.35 8.64
N TYR A 54 -12.55 -8.54 8.52
CA TYR A 54 -12.80 -9.46 9.65
C TYR A 54 -11.49 -10.01 10.24
N ALA A 55 -10.47 -10.24 9.41
CA ALA A 55 -9.12 -10.60 9.82
C ALA A 55 -8.35 -9.47 10.54
N GLY A 56 -8.98 -8.29 10.70
CA GLY A 56 -8.41 -7.14 11.41
C GLY A 56 -7.64 -6.15 10.54
N VAL A 57 -7.61 -6.33 9.21
CA VAL A 57 -6.95 -5.39 8.30
C VAL A 57 -7.73 -4.07 8.24
N PRO A 58 -7.14 -2.93 8.62
CA PRO A 58 -7.86 -1.66 8.67
C PRO A 58 -8.23 -1.10 7.30
N SER A 59 -7.44 -1.41 6.26
CA SER A 59 -7.58 -0.80 4.93
C SER A 59 -7.40 -1.84 3.81
N THR A 60 -8.30 -1.84 2.83
CA THR A 60 -8.22 -2.75 1.67
C THR A 60 -8.35 -1.96 0.39
N VAL A 61 -7.38 -2.11 -0.52
CA VAL A 61 -7.42 -1.60 -1.90
C VAL A 61 -7.71 -2.77 -2.83
N MET A 62 -8.66 -2.63 -3.75
CA MET A 62 -9.02 -3.70 -4.69
C MET A 62 -9.33 -3.15 -6.08
N SER A 63 -9.12 -3.96 -7.12
CA SER A 63 -9.63 -3.66 -8.46
C SER A 63 -11.12 -4.03 -8.57
N LEU A 64 -11.87 -3.30 -9.38
CA LEU A 64 -13.28 -3.58 -9.71
C LEU A 64 -13.42 -4.46 -10.96
N TRP A 65 -12.36 -4.57 -11.75
CA TRP A 65 -12.24 -5.39 -12.95
C TRP A 65 -10.76 -5.73 -13.18
N LYS A 66 -10.49 -6.60 -14.15
CA LYS A 66 -9.13 -6.83 -14.62
C LYS A 66 -8.62 -5.59 -15.36
N VAL A 67 -7.67 -4.89 -14.75
CA VAL A 67 -6.97 -3.73 -15.34
C VAL A 67 -5.71 -4.26 -16.04
N ASP A 68 -5.27 -3.59 -17.12
CA ASP A 68 -4.00 -3.88 -17.78
C ASP A 68 -2.81 -3.83 -16.79
N ASP A 69 -1.87 -4.76 -16.92
CA ASP A 69 -0.76 -4.92 -15.98
C ASP A 69 0.21 -3.72 -16.02
N LYS A 70 0.46 -3.15 -17.21
CA LYS A 70 1.34 -1.98 -17.34
C LYS A 70 0.69 -0.75 -16.72
N ALA A 71 -0.60 -0.54 -16.98
CA ALA A 71 -1.36 0.54 -16.37
C ALA A 71 -1.37 0.41 -14.84
N THR A 72 -1.60 -0.82 -14.35
CA THR A 72 -1.56 -1.13 -12.92
C THR A 72 -0.20 -0.83 -12.30
N ALA A 73 0.90 -1.22 -12.94
CA ALA A 73 2.25 -0.96 -12.44
C ALA A 73 2.56 0.55 -12.32
N ILE A 74 2.16 1.34 -13.32
CA ILE A 74 2.36 2.80 -13.31
C ILE A 74 1.53 3.46 -12.20
N LEU A 75 0.25 3.08 -12.11
CA LEU A 75 -0.67 3.61 -11.11
C LEU A 75 -0.21 3.24 -9.69
N MET A 76 0.11 1.98 -9.45
CA MET A 76 0.55 1.50 -8.13
C MET A 76 1.91 2.06 -7.73
N GLY A 77 2.84 2.24 -8.68
CA GLY A 77 4.11 2.92 -8.43
C GLY A 77 3.90 4.34 -7.88
N SER A 78 2.98 5.09 -8.49
CA SER A 78 2.62 6.44 -8.01
C SER A 78 1.88 6.41 -6.68
N PHE A 79 0.98 5.44 -6.49
CA PHE A 79 0.25 5.25 -5.23
C PHE A 79 1.20 5.01 -4.06
N TYR A 80 2.12 4.04 -4.18
CA TYR A 80 3.10 3.73 -3.14
C TYR A 80 4.08 4.88 -2.89
N LYS A 81 4.44 5.64 -3.93
CA LYS A 81 5.23 6.87 -3.78
C LYS A 81 4.54 7.88 -2.86
N TYR A 82 3.24 8.09 -3.02
CA TYR A 82 2.49 9.03 -2.17
C TYR A 82 2.25 8.50 -0.75
N LEU A 83 2.03 7.20 -0.59
CA LEU A 83 1.96 6.57 0.74
C LEU A 83 3.27 6.75 1.50
N ASN A 84 4.42 6.51 0.85
CA ASN A 84 5.74 6.72 1.44
C ASN A 84 6.03 8.21 1.76
N ALA A 85 5.37 9.12 1.04
CA ALA A 85 5.40 10.55 1.33
C ALA A 85 4.43 10.98 2.46
N GLY A 86 3.83 10.02 3.18
CA GLY A 86 2.94 10.27 4.31
C GLY A 86 1.57 10.80 3.93
N LYS A 87 1.11 10.59 2.69
CA LYS A 87 -0.23 11.00 2.28
C LYS A 87 -1.30 10.03 2.81
N PRO A 88 -2.51 10.54 3.14
CA PRO A 88 -3.66 9.69 3.37
C PRO A 88 -3.89 8.76 2.16
N LYS A 89 -4.38 7.56 2.42
CA LYS A 89 -4.44 6.47 1.44
C LYS A 89 -5.40 6.78 0.29
N ASP A 90 -6.54 7.41 0.59
CA ASP A 90 -7.49 7.91 -0.40
C ASP A 90 -6.88 9.03 -1.26
N VAL A 91 -6.15 9.95 -0.65
CA VAL A 91 -5.46 11.06 -1.33
C VAL A 91 -4.35 10.50 -2.23
N ALA A 92 -3.56 9.55 -1.74
CA ALA A 92 -2.52 8.88 -2.49
C ALA A 92 -3.09 8.19 -3.74
N LEU A 93 -4.21 7.47 -3.61
CA LEU A 93 -4.86 6.78 -4.73
C LEU A 93 -5.45 7.78 -5.74
N LYS A 94 -6.07 8.87 -5.25
CA LYS A 94 -6.60 9.95 -6.09
C LYS A 94 -5.50 10.61 -6.91
N TRP A 95 -4.35 10.89 -6.29
CA TRP A 95 -3.22 11.52 -6.97
C TRP A 95 -2.55 10.58 -7.96
N ALA A 96 -2.39 9.30 -7.61
CA ALA A 96 -1.90 8.28 -8.53
C ALA A 96 -2.75 8.16 -9.81
N LYS A 97 -4.08 8.17 -9.67
CA LYS A 97 -5.01 8.19 -10.82
C LYS A 97 -4.83 9.43 -11.69
N ARG A 98 -4.68 10.60 -11.06
CA ARG A 98 -4.45 11.86 -11.77
C ARG A 98 -3.12 11.86 -12.51
N ASP A 99 -2.06 11.38 -11.86
CA ASP A 99 -0.73 11.28 -12.45
C ASP A 99 -0.74 10.35 -13.66
N TYR A 100 -1.44 9.21 -13.57
CA TYR A 100 -1.61 8.31 -14.71
C TYR A 100 -2.27 9.02 -15.91
N VAL A 101 -3.42 9.68 -15.70
CA VAL A 101 -4.14 10.39 -16.77
C VAL A 101 -3.31 11.52 -17.39
N ASN A 102 -2.54 12.24 -16.56
CA ASN A 102 -1.74 13.39 -17.00
C ASN A 102 -0.42 12.98 -17.69
N SER A 103 0.19 11.87 -17.29
CA SER A 103 1.46 11.39 -17.86
C SER A 103 1.27 10.53 -19.12
N THR A 104 0.07 9.96 -19.31
CA THR A 104 -0.25 9.16 -20.49
C THR A 104 -0.44 10.07 -21.70
N MET A 105 0.34 9.85 -22.77
CA MET A 105 0.22 10.61 -24.01
C MET A 105 -0.80 10.00 -24.99
N ASP A 106 -0.92 8.67 -24.98
CA ASP A 106 -1.87 7.93 -25.81
C ASP A 106 -3.31 8.19 -25.35
N SER A 107 -4.17 8.63 -26.28
CA SER A 107 -5.57 8.92 -25.97
C SER A 107 -6.37 7.67 -25.62
N GLU A 108 -6.02 6.49 -26.16
CA GLU A 108 -6.73 5.25 -25.86
C GLU A 108 -6.44 4.80 -24.42
N LEU A 109 -5.19 4.94 -23.98
CA LEU A 109 -4.77 4.58 -22.63
C LEU A 109 -5.31 5.53 -21.54
N LYS A 110 -5.87 6.69 -21.90
CA LYS A 110 -6.58 7.58 -20.96
C LYS A 110 -7.98 7.11 -20.62
N HIS A 111 -8.50 6.12 -21.33
CA HIS A 111 -9.83 5.58 -21.06
C HIS A 111 -9.95 5.12 -19.59
N PRO A 112 -11.08 5.40 -18.89
CA PRO A 112 -11.25 5.07 -17.47
C PRO A 112 -10.93 3.62 -17.11
N TYR A 113 -11.14 2.69 -18.04
CA TYR A 113 -10.77 1.29 -17.90
C TYR A 113 -9.37 1.07 -17.30
N TYR A 114 -8.38 1.89 -17.66
CA TYR A 114 -6.99 1.72 -17.24
C TYR A 114 -6.66 2.26 -15.83
N TRP A 115 -7.45 3.19 -15.29
CA TRP A 115 -7.07 3.89 -14.04
C TRP A 115 -8.19 3.98 -13.00
N SER A 116 -9.46 3.88 -13.39
CA SER A 116 -10.58 4.02 -12.47
C SER A 116 -10.90 2.74 -11.70
N GLY A 117 -10.34 1.60 -12.12
CA GLY A 117 -10.65 0.28 -11.58
C GLY A 117 -10.27 0.05 -10.13
N PHE A 118 -9.29 0.77 -9.56
CA PHE A 118 -8.90 0.58 -8.16
C PHE A 118 -9.72 1.42 -7.19
N VAL A 119 -10.22 0.80 -6.12
CA VAL A 119 -10.95 1.47 -5.03
C VAL A 119 -10.34 1.11 -3.68
N ILE A 120 -10.57 1.96 -2.68
CA ILE A 120 -10.13 1.75 -1.29
C ILE A 120 -11.35 1.65 -0.38
N SER A 121 -11.28 0.75 0.61
CA SER A 121 -12.28 0.54 1.65
C SER A 121 -11.61 0.50 3.03
N GLY A 122 -12.30 0.99 4.05
CA GLY A 122 -11.81 1.03 5.42
C GLY A 122 -11.07 2.31 5.79
N ASN A 123 -10.06 2.20 6.64
CA ASN A 123 -9.26 3.29 7.18
C ASN A 123 -8.37 3.93 6.09
N VAL A 124 -8.52 5.24 5.89
CA VAL A 124 -7.79 6.03 4.88
C VAL A 124 -6.68 6.90 5.47
N GLU A 125 -6.47 6.86 6.78
CA GLU A 125 -5.40 7.63 7.44
C GLU A 125 -4.01 7.23 6.92
N PRO A 126 -3.03 8.16 6.92
CA PRO A 126 -1.65 7.86 6.58
C PRO A 126 -1.08 6.70 7.40
N PHE A 127 -0.08 6.01 6.87
CA PHE A 127 0.70 5.06 7.68
C PHE A 127 1.39 5.82 8.82
N LYS A 128 1.37 5.22 10.02
CA LYS A 128 2.13 5.72 11.15
C LYS A 128 3.60 5.45 10.87
N VAL A 129 4.33 6.46 10.41
CA VAL A 129 5.78 6.32 10.21
C VAL A 129 6.41 6.04 11.57
N GLN A 130 6.99 4.85 11.71
CA GLN A 130 7.71 4.47 12.92
C GLN A 130 8.99 5.32 12.97
N GLU A 131 8.97 6.41 13.74
CA GLU A 131 10.12 7.27 13.99
C GLU A 131 11.28 6.43 14.53
N ASN A 132 12.33 6.26 13.73
CA ASN A 132 13.47 5.42 14.10
C ASN A 132 14.37 6.16 15.09
N HIS A 133 14.02 6.05 16.37
CA HIS A 133 14.67 6.70 17.51
C HIS A 133 16.19 6.42 17.58
N ARG A 134 16.68 5.36 16.92
CA ARG A 134 18.11 5.02 16.78
C ARG A 134 18.93 6.12 16.12
N LYS A 135 18.37 6.87 15.15
CA LYS A 135 19.08 8.00 14.53
C LYS A 135 19.34 9.12 15.54
N TRP A 136 18.37 9.38 16.43
CA TRP A 136 18.49 10.38 17.49
C TRP A 136 19.57 10.02 18.52
N TRP A 137 19.63 8.75 18.93
CA TRP A 137 20.67 8.22 19.82
C TRP A 137 22.08 8.30 19.21
N LEU A 138 22.23 8.03 17.90
CA LEU A 138 23.51 8.18 17.22
C LEU A 138 23.96 9.64 17.16
N SER A 139 23.05 10.60 16.93
CA SER A 139 23.39 12.03 17.02
C SER A 139 23.80 12.46 18.44
N LEU A 140 23.17 11.91 19.49
CA LEU A 140 23.56 12.20 20.88
C LEU A 140 24.96 11.69 21.25
N LEU A 141 25.48 10.67 20.58
CA LEU A 141 26.86 10.19 20.78
C LEU A 141 27.88 10.96 19.92
N ILE A 142 27.53 11.30 18.68
CA ILE A 142 28.45 11.93 17.72
C ILE A 142 28.74 13.39 18.08
N VAL A 143 27.72 14.16 18.50
CA VAL A 143 27.87 15.58 18.84
C VAL A 143 28.87 15.81 19.98
N PRO A 144 28.77 15.14 21.15
CA PRO A 144 29.75 15.32 22.23
C PRO A 144 31.16 14.81 21.84
N LEU A 145 31.28 13.74 21.05
CA LEU A 145 32.57 13.27 20.53
C LEU A 145 33.23 14.30 19.61
N ALA A 146 32.45 14.94 18.73
CA ALA A 146 32.92 16.01 17.87
C ALA A 146 33.33 17.27 18.67
N ILE A 147 32.54 17.64 19.68
CA ILE A 147 32.86 18.75 20.60
C ILE A 147 34.18 18.44 21.33
N LEU A 148 34.34 17.24 21.89
CA LEU A 148 35.53 16.82 22.63
C LEU A 148 36.77 16.77 21.72
N PHE A 149 36.62 16.32 20.47
CA PHE A 149 37.68 16.35 19.46
C PHE A 149 38.13 17.78 19.13
N PHE A 150 37.18 18.71 18.92
CA PHE A 150 37.50 20.12 18.69
C PHE A 150 38.14 20.79 19.91
N TYR A 151 37.68 20.46 21.12
CA TYR A 151 38.25 20.97 22.37
C TYR A 151 39.70 20.50 22.56
N ARG A 152 39.99 19.22 22.25
CA ARG A 152 41.35 18.68 22.28
C ARG A 152 42.26 19.34 21.25
N LYS A 153 41.77 19.54 20.01
CA LYS A 153 42.55 20.19 18.94
C LYS A 153 42.88 21.66 19.29
N SER A 154 41.94 22.38 19.90
CA SER A 154 42.13 23.77 20.34
C SER A 154 43.18 23.91 21.45
N LYS A 155 43.23 22.95 22.39
CA LYS A 155 44.14 23.01 23.56
C LYS A 155 45.57 22.53 23.28
N PHE A 156 45.77 21.65 22.30
CA PHE A 156 47.08 21.05 21.96
C PHE A 156 47.74 21.62 20.69
N GLY A 157 47.13 22.61 20.04
CA GLY A 157 47.65 23.26 18.83
C GLY A 157 48.48 24.53 19.06
N LYS A 158 49.00 24.74 20.27
CA LYS A 158 49.99 25.78 20.58
C LYS A 158 51.30 25.14 20.98
#